data_AF-A0P1Q1-F1
#
_entry.id   AF-A0P1Q1-F1
#
_cell.length_a   1.000
_cell.length_b   1.000
_cell.length_c   1.000
_cell.angle_alpha   90.00
_cell.angle_beta   90.00
_cell.angle_gamma   90.00
#
_symmetry.space_group_name_H-M   'P 1'
#
loop_
_entity.id
_entity.type
_entity.pdbx_description
1 polymer ?
#
loop_
_entity_poly.entity_id
_entity_poly.type
_entity_poly.pdbx_seq_one_letter_code
_entity_poly.pdbx_strand_id
1 'polypeptide(L)'
;MEGWCLAATGTPLPWPAPVPLVLKFIAHHLWDADKKLSDPSHGMPEDLATQLAAQGLFRGSKNTAGFRSPHAPSTVRRRLTSLSTLHRWRGLSGALSAPDVRSAIRLAVRAAGRPTTRKSRKATTAECLEHLLATCDGSDYSGPDLMDLCDKALLLVGFASGGVGVLSWRVCGSIRLPGRMLCPLI
;
A
#
# COMPACT_ATOMS: atom_id res chain seq x y z
N MET A 1 -13.19 -6.88 -7.13
CA MET A 1 -14.00 -5.99 -7.98
C MET A 1 -15.31 -6.70 -8.29
N GLU A 2 -15.26 -7.98 -8.62
CA GLU A 2 -16.42 -8.88 -8.78
C GLU A 2 -17.53 -8.69 -7.72
N GLY A 3 -17.26 -9.00 -6.45
CA GLY A 3 -18.30 -8.89 -5.42
C GLY A 3 -18.81 -7.47 -5.18
N TRP A 4 -17.99 -6.44 -5.44
CA TRP A 4 -18.49 -5.06 -5.47
C TRP A 4 -19.43 -4.83 -6.65
N CYS A 5 -19.11 -5.33 -7.85
CA CYS A 5 -19.96 -5.17 -9.04
C CYS A 5 -21.32 -5.82 -8.81
N LEU A 6 -21.33 -7.05 -8.28
CA LEU A 6 -22.55 -7.77 -7.97
C LEU A 6 -23.40 -7.01 -6.95
N ALA A 7 -22.81 -6.51 -5.87
CA ALA A 7 -23.53 -5.69 -4.89
C ALA A 7 -24.03 -4.35 -5.48
N ALA A 8 -23.21 -3.69 -6.31
CA ALA A 8 -23.47 -2.34 -6.82
C ALA A 8 -24.40 -2.28 -8.04
N THR A 9 -24.61 -3.40 -8.72
CA THR A 9 -25.37 -3.48 -9.99
C THR A 9 -26.35 -4.64 -10.05
N GLY A 10 -26.30 -5.59 -9.11
CA GLY A 10 -27.07 -6.83 -9.16
C GLY A 10 -26.57 -7.85 -10.20
N THR A 11 -25.54 -7.52 -10.97
CA THR A 11 -25.02 -8.37 -12.06
C THR A 11 -23.53 -8.68 -11.89
N PRO A 12 -23.06 -9.85 -12.37
CA PRO A 12 -21.64 -10.18 -12.37
C PRO A 12 -20.86 -9.18 -13.24
N LEU A 13 -19.55 -9.09 -13.00
CA LEU A 13 -18.70 -8.14 -13.72
C LEU A 13 -18.73 -8.43 -15.24
N PRO A 14 -19.19 -7.49 -16.08
CA PRO A 14 -19.16 -7.66 -17.53
C PRO A 14 -17.71 -7.64 -18.05
N TRP A 15 -17.49 -8.37 -19.16
CA TRP A 15 -16.20 -8.47 -19.84
C TRP A 15 -16.35 -8.03 -21.31
N PRO A 16 -15.64 -6.98 -21.77
CA PRO A 16 -14.76 -6.10 -20.99
C PRO A 16 -15.54 -5.22 -20.02
N ALA A 17 -14.94 -4.85 -18.89
CA ALA A 17 -15.57 -3.92 -17.94
C ALA A 17 -15.77 -2.55 -18.61
N PRO A 18 -17.01 -2.04 -18.71
CA PRO A 18 -17.30 -0.75 -19.33
C PRO A 18 -16.66 0.41 -18.54
N VAL A 19 -16.22 1.45 -19.25
CA VAL A 19 -15.65 2.65 -18.62
C VAL A 19 -16.58 3.24 -17.54
N PRO A 20 -17.90 3.39 -17.75
CA PRO A 20 -18.81 3.90 -16.72
C PRO A 20 -18.80 3.07 -15.43
N LEU A 21 -18.69 1.74 -15.54
CA LEU A 21 -18.64 0.86 -14.38
C LEU A 21 -17.33 1.05 -13.59
N VAL A 22 -16.22 1.25 -14.30
CA VAL A 22 -14.91 1.52 -13.71
C VAL A 22 -14.91 2.89 -13.02
N LEU A 23 -15.54 3.91 -13.62
CA LEU A 23 -15.71 5.22 -13.01
C LEU A 23 -16.58 5.15 -11.74
N LYS A 24 -17.70 4.39 -11.77
CA LYS A 24 -18.52 4.12 -10.58
C LYS A 24 -17.70 3.45 -9.47
N PHE A 25 -16.85 2.48 -9.82
CA PHE A 25 -15.94 1.85 -8.87
C PHE A 25 -14.98 2.87 -8.24
N ILE A 26 -14.37 3.73 -9.05
CA ILE A 26 -13.46 4.78 -8.56
C ILE A 26 -14.20 5.72 -7.61
N ALA A 27 -15.37 6.22 -7.99
CA ALA A 27 -16.17 7.14 -7.17
C ALA A 27 -16.56 6.52 -5.82
N HIS A 28 -17.01 5.26 -5.81
CA HIS A 28 -17.38 4.57 -4.57
C HIS A 28 -16.18 4.41 -3.62
N HIS A 29 -14.95 4.30 -4.12
CA HIS A 29 -13.80 3.97 -3.26
C HIS A 29 -12.86 5.16 -2.99
N LEU A 30 -12.81 6.14 -3.88
CA LEU A 30 -11.98 7.35 -3.78
C LEU A 30 -12.87 8.58 -3.66
N TRP A 31 -13.41 8.79 -2.47
CA TRP A 31 -14.24 9.95 -2.13
C TRP A 31 -13.63 10.73 -0.96
N ASP A 32 -14.18 11.91 -0.76
CA ASP A 32 -13.72 12.92 0.19
C ASP A 32 -14.57 12.84 1.45
N ALA A 33 -13.92 12.57 2.59
CA ALA A 33 -14.62 12.37 3.85
C ALA A 33 -15.35 13.61 4.33
N ASP A 34 -14.80 14.80 4.08
CA ASP A 34 -15.40 16.07 4.50
C ASP A 34 -16.64 16.36 3.66
N LYS A 35 -16.58 16.10 2.35
CA LYS A 35 -17.75 16.23 1.47
C LYS A 35 -18.85 15.23 1.80
N LYS A 36 -18.52 14.03 2.28
CA LYS A 36 -19.53 13.03 2.71
C LYS A 36 -20.37 13.51 3.89
N LEU A 37 -19.79 14.33 4.77
CA LEU A 37 -20.51 14.92 5.91
C LEU A 37 -21.63 15.85 5.43
N SER A 38 -21.36 16.65 4.39
CA SER A 38 -22.35 17.56 3.80
C SER A 38 -23.28 16.90 2.78
N ASP A 39 -22.79 15.87 2.08
CA ASP A 39 -23.50 15.14 1.04
C ASP A 39 -23.41 13.63 1.32
N PRO A 40 -24.44 13.04 1.98
CA PRO A 40 -24.49 11.61 2.26
C PRO A 40 -24.47 10.73 1.01
N SER A 41 -24.75 11.26 -0.18
CA SER A 41 -24.70 10.52 -1.44
C SER A 41 -23.29 10.44 -2.02
N HIS A 42 -22.35 11.27 -1.56
CA HIS A 42 -20.98 11.31 -2.09
C HIS A 42 -20.25 9.98 -1.89
N GLY A 43 -19.62 9.44 -2.91
CA GLY A 43 -18.86 8.19 -2.79
C GLY A 43 -19.73 6.93 -2.62
N MET A 44 -19.38 6.06 -1.68
CA MET A 44 -20.10 4.78 -1.49
C MET A 44 -21.38 4.95 -0.66
N PRO A 45 -22.52 4.45 -1.14
CA PRO A 45 -23.74 4.33 -0.33
C PRO A 45 -23.53 3.41 0.88
N GLU A 46 -24.14 3.73 2.02
CA GLU A 46 -23.92 3.01 3.29
C GLU A 46 -24.57 1.61 3.31
N ASP A 47 -25.71 1.46 2.64
CA ASP A 47 -26.37 0.17 2.38
C ASP A 47 -25.44 -0.78 1.62
N LEU A 48 -24.82 -0.30 0.54
CA LEU A 48 -23.82 -1.04 -0.24
C LEU A 48 -22.59 -1.37 0.62
N ALA A 49 -22.08 -0.39 1.38
CA ALA A 49 -20.95 -0.59 2.28
C ALA A 49 -21.24 -1.66 3.35
N THR A 50 -22.48 -1.69 3.85
CA THR A 50 -22.96 -2.67 4.83
C THR A 50 -23.08 -4.05 4.20
N GLN A 51 -23.66 -4.16 3.01
CA GLN A 51 -23.76 -5.41 2.26
C GLN A 51 -22.37 -6.02 1.99
N LEU A 52 -21.41 -5.20 1.53
CA LEU A 52 -20.04 -5.68 1.28
C LEU A 52 -19.31 -6.12 2.54
N ALA A 53 -19.58 -5.47 3.67
CA ALA A 53 -19.00 -5.87 4.93
C ALA A 53 -19.61 -7.16 5.47
N ALA A 54 -20.93 -7.36 5.33
CA ALA A 54 -21.61 -8.61 5.67
C ALA A 54 -21.06 -9.79 4.86
N GLN A 55 -20.66 -9.54 3.60
CA GLN A 55 -19.99 -10.53 2.74
C GLN A 55 -18.48 -10.69 3.02
N GLY A 56 -17.91 -9.98 3.99
CA GLY A 56 -16.48 -10.01 4.30
C GLY A 56 -15.57 -9.37 3.23
N LEU A 57 -16.15 -8.69 2.24
CA LEU A 57 -15.45 -8.06 1.12
C LEU A 57 -14.93 -6.65 1.45
N PHE A 58 -15.39 -6.07 2.56
CA PHE A 58 -15.01 -4.74 3.01
C PHE A 58 -14.54 -4.75 4.47
N ARG A 59 -13.22 -4.67 4.67
CA ARG A 59 -12.56 -4.80 5.99
C ARG A 59 -12.24 -3.45 6.68
N GLY A 60 -12.82 -2.35 6.22
CA GLY A 60 -12.56 -1.03 6.78
C GLY A 60 -13.43 -0.71 8.00
N SER A 61 -12.83 -0.20 9.08
CA SER A 61 -13.56 0.36 10.22
C SER A 61 -14.34 1.63 9.81
N LYS A 62 -15.39 1.93 10.56
CA LYS A 62 -16.06 3.22 10.50
C LYS A 62 -15.12 4.30 11.04
N ASN A 63 -15.12 5.47 10.39
CA ASN A 63 -14.43 6.66 10.88
C ASN A 63 -15.25 7.29 12.02
N THR A 64 -14.71 8.36 12.62
CA THR A 64 -15.35 9.07 13.74
C THR A 64 -16.75 9.63 13.39
N ALA A 65 -17.02 9.85 12.10
CA ALA A 65 -18.31 10.32 11.60
C ALA A 65 -19.30 9.18 11.30
N GLY A 66 -18.97 7.92 11.61
CA GLY A 66 -19.84 6.76 11.41
C GLY A 66 -19.86 6.20 9.99
N PHE A 67 -19.14 6.81 9.05
CA PHE A 67 -19.00 6.32 7.67
C PHE A 67 -17.80 5.40 7.54
N ARG A 68 -17.85 4.42 6.63
CA ARG A 68 -16.64 3.63 6.33
C ARG A 68 -15.56 4.50 5.71
N SER A 69 -14.30 4.24 6.02
CA SER A 69 -13.20 5.04 5.44
C SER A 69 -13.02 4.77 3.94
N PRO A 70 -12.71 5.80 3.11
CA PRO A 70 -12.36 5.62 1.71
C PRO A 70 -11.10 4.77 1.58
N HIS A 71 -10.94 4.10 0.43
CA HIS A 71 -9.74 3.32 0.16
C HIS A 71 -8.53 4.22 -0.12
N ALA A 72 -7.35 3.73 0.25
CA ALA A 72 -6.11 4.33 -0.22
C ALA A 72 -6.06 4.29 -1.77
N PRO A 73 -5.61 5.36 -2.45
CA PRO A 73 -5.49 5.35 -3.90
C PRO A 73 -4.62 4.22 -4.46
N SER A 74 -3.59 3.80 -3.72
CA SER A 74 -2.76 2.63 -4.07
C SER A 74 -3.57 1.34 -4.14
N THR A 75 -4.53 1.13 -3.24
CA THR A 75 -5.43 -0.04 -3.22
C THR A 75 -6.31 -0.07 -4.47
N VAL A 76 -6.88 1.08 -4.85
CA VAL A 76 -7.72 1.19 -6.04
C VAL A 76 -6.90 0.97 -7.32
N ARG A 77 -5.72 1.61 -7.43
CA ARG A 77 -4.79 1.40 -8.56
C ARG A 77 -4.40 -0.07 -8.70
N ARG A 78 -4.00 -0.73 -7.60
CA ARG A 78 -3.64 -2.16 -7.61
C ARG A 78 -4.76 -3.02 -8.20
N ARG A 79 -6.01 -2.80 -7.76
CA ARG A 79 -7.17 -3.55 -8.24
C ARG A 79 -7.43 -3.30 -9.73
N LEU A 80 -7.32 -2.07 -10.20
CA LEU A 80 -7.48 -1.73 -11.63
C LEU A 80 -6.36 -2.34 -12.48
N THR A 81 -5.12 -2.38 -11.98
CA THR A 81 -4.01 -3.07 -12.65
C THR A 81 -4.27 -4.57 -12.74
N SER A 82 -4.72 -5.21 -11.67
CA SER A 82 -5.11 -6.63 -11.69
C SER A 82 -6.21 -6.90 -12.73
N LEU A 83 -7.25 -6.06 -12.77
CA LEU A 83 -8.30 -6.19 -13.78
C LEU A 83 -7.75 -6.00 -15.20
N SER A 84 -6.86 -5.03 -15.41
CA SER A 84 -6.21 -4.82 -16.71
C SER A 84 -5.36 -6.01 -17.13
N THR A 85 -4.69 -6.68 -16.21
CA THR A 85 -3.95 -7.91 -16.49
C THR A 85 -4.91 -9.02 -16.92
N LEU A 86 -6.03 -9.20 -16.21
CA LEU A 86 -7.03 -10.21 -16.57
C LEU A 86 -7.67 -9.93 -17.94
N HIS A 87 -7.96 -8.66 -18.27
CA HIS A 87 -8.43 -8.28 -19.60
C HIS A 87 -7.41 -8.68 -20.68
N ARG A 88 -6.12 -8.36 -20.48
CA ARG A 88 -5.06 -8.71 -21.44
C ARG A 88 -4.96 -10.22 -21.66
N TRP A 89 -5.08 -11.02 -20.59
CA TRP A 89 -5.08 -12.49 -20.71
C TRP A 89 -6.24 -13.03 -21.56
N ARG A 90 -7.33 -12.27 -21.68
CA ARG A 90 -8.49 -12.60 -22.54
C ARG A 90 -8.44 -11.93 -23.91
N GLY A 91 -7.32 -11.31 -24.30
CA GLY A 91 -7.20 -10.55 -25.55
C GLY A 91 -7.97 -9.23 -25.58
N LEU A 92 -8.53 -8.80 -24.44
CA LEU A 92 -9.27 -7.54 -24.31
C LEU A 92 -8.30 -6.45 -23.82
N SER A 93 -8.19 -5.33 -24.52
CA SER A 93 -7.31 -4.24 -24.12
C SER A 93 -7.98 -2.86 -24.28
N GLY A 94 -7.36 -1.81 -23.72
CA GLY A 94 -7.80 -0.42 -23.96
C GLY A 94 -8.83 0.16 -22.98
N ALA A 95 -9.85 -0.59 -22.55
CA ALA A 95 -10.96 -0.02 -21.75
C ALA A 95 -10.51 0.66 -20.43
N LEU A 96 -9.57 0.04 -19.71
CA LEU A 96 -9.01 0.60 -18.46
C LEU A 96 -7.92 1.65 -18.69
N SER A 97 -7.48 1.81 -19.94
CA SER A 97 -6.54 2.85 -20.38
C SER A 97 -7.26 4.04 -21.02
N ALA A 98 -8.58 4.14 -20.89
CA ALA A 98 -9.32 5.31 -21.33
C ALA A 98 -8.82 6.58 -20.61
N PRO A 99 -8.76 7.74 -21.30
CA PRO A 99 -8.32 9.00 -20.70
C PRO A 99 -9.20 9.40 -19.51
N ASP A 100 -10.49 9.11 -19.55
CA ASP A 100 -11.45 9.42 -18.49
C ASP A 100 -11.11 8.70 -17.18
N VAL A 101 -10.73 7.42 -17.26
CA VAL A 101 -10.30 6.63 -16.09
C VAL A 101 -9.04 7.23 -15.47
N ARG A 102 -8.05 7.61 -16.29
CA ARG A 102 -6.83 8.26 -15.81
C ARG A 102 -7.13 9.61 -15.15
N SER A 103 -7.98 10.41 -15.77
CA SER A 103 -8.40 11.72 -15.25
C SER A 103 -9.16 11.58 -13.94
N ALA A 104 -10.11 10.64 -13.85
CA ALA A 104 -10.86 10.35 -12.62
C ALA A 104 -9.94 9.95 -11.46
N ILE A 105 -8.98 9.04 -11.69
CA ILE A 105 -8.02 8.66 -10.64
C ILE A 105 -7.18 9.87 -10.19
N ARG A 106 -6.68 10.69 -11.13
CA ARG A 106 -5.89 11.88 -10.78
C ARG A 106 -6.69 12.88 -9.96
N LEU A 107 -7.92 13.17 -10.37
CA LEU A 107 -8.84 14.08 -9.67
C LEU A 107 -9.17 13.55 -8.28
N ALA A 108 -9.52 12.26 -8.17
CA ALA A 108 -9.87 11.65 -6.90
C ALA A 108 -8.68 11.59 -5.93
N VAL A 109 -7.47 11.31 -6.42
CA VAL A 109 -6.23 11.35 -5.61
C VAL A 109 -5.96 12.76 -5.10
N ARG A 110 -6.14 13.77 -5.94
CA ARG A 110 -5.94 15.18 -5.55
C ARG A 110 -6.97 15.62 -4.52
N ALA A 111 -8.24 15.29 -4.75
CA ALA A 111 -9.34 15.60 -3.83
C ALA A 111 -9.19 14.90 -2.48
N ALA A 112 -8.69 13.66 -2.46
CA ALA A 112 -8.47 12.91 -1.23
C ALA A 112 -7.43 13.57 -0.29
N GLY A 113 -6.67 14.58 -0.77
CA GLY A 113 -5.84 15.46 0.04
C GLY A 113 -4.79 14.75 0.90
N ARG A 114 -4.57 13.44 0.73
CA ARG A 114 -3.85 12.62 1.69
C ARG A 114 -2.35 12.79 1.45
N PRO A 115 -1.62 13.54 2.29
CA PRO A 115 -0.17 13.56 2.21
C PRO A 115 0.33 12.12 2.38
N THR A 116 1.32 11.74 1.58
CA THR A 116 1.99 10.45 1.76
C THR A 116 2.72 10.52 3.10
N THR A 117 2.11 10.01 4.16
CA THR A 117 2.75 10.00 5.46
C THR A 117 3.84 8.94 5.43
N ARG A 118 5.08 9.38 5.67
CA ARG A 118 6.20 8.48 5.91
C ARG A 118 5.81 7.62 7.13
N LYS A 119 6.04 6.29 7.06
CA LYS A 119 5.67 5.36 8.16
C LYS A 119 6.26 5.80 9.51
N SER A 120 7.41 6.47 9.49
CA SER A 120 7.99 7.18 10.62
C SER A 120 8.54 8.53 10.17
N ARG A 121 8.37 9.56 11.01
CA ARG A 121 9.04 10.87 10.87
C ARG A 121 10.50 10.81 11.30
N LYS A 122 10.86 9.88 12.19
CA LYS A 122 12.22 9.69 12.73
C LYS A 122 12.97 8.65 11.92
N ALA A 123 14.21 8.96 11.55
CA ALA A 123 15.13 7.96 11.01
C ALA A 123 15.52 6.97 12.13
N THR A 124 15.67 5.69 11.78
CA THR A 124 16.35 4.75 12.66
C THR A 124 17.80 5.19 12.74
N THR A 125 18.26 5.63 13.91
CA THR A 125 19.66 6.00 14.18
C THR A 125 20.45 4.79 14.65
N ALA A 126 21.78 4.89 14.69
CA ALA A 126 22.64 3.83 15.23
C ALA A 126 22.25 3.45 16.67
N GLU A 127 21.97 4.43 17.52
CA GLU A 127 21.48 4.22 18.89
C GLU A 127 20.15 3.45 18.94
N CYS A 128 19.19 3.79 18.06
CA CYS A 128 17.95 3.00 17.96
C CYS A 128 18.22 1.56 17.52
N LEU A 129 19.18 1.34 16.62
CA LEU A 129 19.56 -0.01 16.20
C LEU A 129 20.22 -0.78 17.34
N GLU A 130 21.12 -0.17 18.10
CA GLU A 130 21.78 -0.79 19.26
C GLU A 130 20.76 -1.28 20.29
N HIS A 131 19.75 -0.45 20.60
CA HIS A 131 18.65 -0.87 21.49
C HIS A 131 17.83 -2.04 20.95
N LEU A 132 17.63 -2.13 19.64
CA LEU A 132 16.92 -3.26 19.01
C LEU A 132 17.78 -4.52 18.96
N LEU A 133 19.09 -4.40 18.73
CA LEU A 133 19.99 -5.55 18.71
C LEU A 133 20.14 -6.17 20.11
N ALA A 134 20.08 -5.36 21.16
CA ALA A 134 20.11 -5.85 22.54
C ALA A 134 18.90 -6.75 22.89
N THR A 135 17.77 -6.62 22.18
CA THR A 135 16.62 -7.50 22.39
C THR A 135 16.79 -8.87 21.71
N CYS A 136 17.80 -9.03 20.84
CA CYS A 136 18.10 -10.25 20.10
C CYS A 136 19.29 -11.03 20.70
N ASP A 137 19.71 -10.75 21.94
CA ASP A 137 20.83 -11.45 22.58
C ASP A 137 20.37 -12.64 23.47
N GLY A 138 19.09 -13.00 23.40
CA GLY A 138 18.49 -14.07 24.21
C GLY A 138 18.05 -13.59 25.59
N SER A 139 17.75 -14.54 26.49
CA SER A 139 17.39 -14.25 27.89
C SER A 139 18.55 -14.61 28.81
N ASP A 140 18.56 -14.07 30.03
CA ASP A 140 19.67 -14.24 31.00
C ASP A 140 20.04 -15.72 31.30
N TYR A 141 19.14 -16.66 30.99
CA TYR A 141 19.31 -18.10 31.22
C TYR A 141 19.50 -18.95 29.94
N SER A 142 19.40 -18.35 28.75
CA SER A 142 19.58 -19.03 27.47
C SER A 142 20.14 -18.03 26.45
N GLY A 143 21.30 -18.37 25.85
CA GLY A 143 21.86 -17.61 24.73
C GLY A 143 20.87 -17.48 23.55
N PRO A 144 21.18 -16.64 22.55
CA PRO A 144 20.25 -16.28 21.48
C PRO A 144 19.79 -17.51 20.70
N ASP A 145 18.50 -17.59 20.44
CA ASP A 145 17.92 -18.66 19.64
C ASP A 145 18.02 -18.37 18.12
N LEU A 146 17.44 -19.24 17.29
CA LEU A 146 17.47 -19.06 15.83
C LEU A 146 16.68 -17.83 15.36
N MET A 147 15.61 -17.46 16.06
CA MET A 147 14.82 -16.27 15.75
C MET A 147 15.58 -15.01 16.10
N ASP A 148 16.23 -14.99 17.27
CA ASP A 148 17.09 -13.90 17.72
C ASP A 148 18.22 -13.63 16.71
N LEU A 149 18.91 -14.67 16.26
CA LEU A 149 19.97 -14.56 15.25
C LEU A 149 19.44 -14.06 13.90
N CYS A 150 18.24 -14.51 13.50
CA CYS A 150 17.59 -14.08 12.27
C CYS A 150 17.19 -12.59 12.32
N ASP A 151 16.59 -12.16 13.41
CA ASP A 151 16.16 -10.78 13.63
C ASP A 151 17.37 -9.85 13.71
N LYS A 152 18.44 -10.26 14.40
CA LYS A 152 19.71 -9.53 14.45
C LYS A 152 20.30 -9.32 13.05
N ALA A 153 20.33 -10.37 12.23
CA ALA A 153 20.80 -10.28 10.85
C ALA A 153 19.92 -9.35 10.00
N LEU A 154 18.59 -9.45 10.13
CA LEU A 154 17.64 -8.63 9.37
C LEU A 154 17.75 -7.14 9.74
N LEU A 155 17.93 -6.84 11.03
CA LEU A 155 18.11 -5.48 11.55
C LEU A 155 19.40 -4.84 11.00
N LEU A 156 20.53 -5.56 11.05
CA LEU A 156 21.82 -5.09 10.54
C LEU A 156 21.77 -4.85 9.02
N VAL A 157 21.23 -5.80 8.26
CA VAL A 157 21.10 -5.69 6.79
C VAL A 157 20.14 -4.56 6.40
N GLY A 158 19.01 -4.45 7.10
CA GLY A 158 18.02 -3.40 6.89
C GLY A 158 18.58 -2.00 7.17
N PHE A 159 19.39 -1.85 8.23
CA PHE A 159 20.04 -0.59 8.56
C PHE A 159 21.15 -0.21 7.58
N ALA A 160 22.04 -1.14 7.25
CA ALA A 160 23.12 -0.91 6.29
C ALA A 160 22.62 -0.56 4.88
N SER A 161 21.43 -1.04 4.51
CA SER A 161 20.77 -0.74 3.23
C SER A 161 19.92 0.55 3.24
N GLY A 162 19.81 1.25 4.38
CA GLY A 162 19.05 2.51 4.48
C GLY A 162 17.53 2.34 4.64
N GLY A 163 17.06 1.19 5.14
CA GLY A 163 15.67 0.98 5.54
C GLY A 163 14.66 0.84 4.39
N VAL A 164 15.12 0.59 3.16
CA VAL A 164 14.25 0.33 2.02
C VAL A 164 13.89 -1.15 1.95
N GLY A 165 12.75 -1.50 2.55
CA GLY A 165 12.12 -2.78 2.26
C GLY A 165 11.94 -2.95 0.74
N VAL A 166 12.35 -4.12 0.25
CA VAL A 166 12.41 -4.58 -1.15
C VAL A 166 13.70 -4.19 -1.89
N LEU A 167 14.59 -5.18 -1.93
CA LEU A 167 15.62 -5.42 -2.94
C LEU A 167 15.21 -4.86 -4.32
N SER A 168 15.66 -3.66 -4.66
CA SER A 168 15.55 -3.09 -6.01
C SER A 168 16.83 -2.35 -6.33
N TRP A 169 17.58 -2.95 -7.23
CA TRP A 169 18.92 -2.59 -7.65
C TRP A 169 18.99 -1.18 -8.25
N ARG A 170 19.68 -0.27 -7.55
CA ARG A 170 20.54 0.77 -8.14
C ARG A 170 21.59 1.13 -7.09
N VAL A 171 22.74 0.47 -7.19
CA VAL A 171 23.97 0.88 -6.51
C VAL A 171 24.35 2.24 -7.09
N CYS A 172 24.09 3.32 -6.35
CA CYS A 172 24.79 4.57 -6.60
C CYS A 172 26.12 4.46 -5.85
N GLY A 173 27.20 4.26 -6.61
CA GLY A 173 28.52 4.01 -6.07
C GLY A 173 29.04 5.18 -5.24
N SER A 174 29.73 4.84 -4.15
CA SER A 174 30.91 5.52 -3.57
C SER A 174 31.09 5.07 -2.11
N ILE A 175 31.56 3.85 -1.89
CA ILE A 175 32.23 3.52 -0.62
C ILE A 175 33.73 3.63 -0.90
N ARG A 176 34.32 4.72 -0.40
CA ARG A 176 35.77 4.93 -0.33
C ARG A 176 36.19 4.45 1.06
N LEU A 177 36.92 3.34 1.15
CA LEU A 177 37.50 2.86 2.42
C LEU A 177 38.79 3.64 2.71
N PRO A 178 38.98 4.19 3.93
CA PRO A 178 40.26 4.76 4.35
C PRO A 178 41.16 3.69 4.97
N GLY A 179 42.44 3.73 4.60
CA GLY A 179 43.55 3.26 5.45
C GLY A 179 43.82 1.75 5.45
N ARG A 180 44.66 1.28 4.52
CA ARG A 180 45.54 0.13 4.78
C ARG A 180 46.91 0.65 5.18
N MET A 181 47.32 0.26 6.39
CA MET A 181 48.61 0.53 7.01
C MET A 181 49.77 -0.07 6.20
N LEU A 182 50.88 0.65 6.28
CA LEU A 182 52.23 0.31 5.85
C LEU A 182 52.67 -1.10 6.30
N CYS A 183 53.21 -1.89 5.37
CA CYS A 183 54.15 -2.98 5.68
C CYS A 183 55.56 -2.40 5.82
N PRO A 184 56.34 -2.73 6.86
CA PRO A 184 57.74 -2.36 6.92
C PRO A 184 58.59 -3.37 6.13
N LEU A 185 59.58 -2.83 5.43
CA LEU A 185 60.71 -3.52 4.79
C LEU A 185 61.54 -4.30 5.83
N ILE A 186 61.84 -5.57 5.54
CA ILE A 186 63.21 -6.09 5.28
C ILE A 186 63.07 -7.11 4.15
#